data_AF-A0A934V4B8-F1
#
_entry.id   AF-A0A934V4B8-F1
#
_cell.length_a   1.000
_cell.length_b   1.000
_cell.length_c   1.000
_cell.angle_alpha   90.00
_cell.angle_beta   90.00
_cell.angle_gamma   90.00
#
_symmetry.space_group_name_H-M   'P 1'
#
loop_
_entity.id
_entity.type
_entity.pdbx_description
1 polymer ?
#
loop_
_entity_poly.entity_id
_entity_poly.type
_entity_poly.pdbx_seq_one_letter_code
_entity_poly.pdbx_strand_id
1 'polypeptide(L)'
;MADTESTEQTEAPAAPTSRQLAAARAFVAQHGKPSKGVVERIGRAGARVVLVGADGALGDVVVPSPETGEALVEAVEDLESATWDSATVNATAIGAEHRRRMAGPRARR
;
A
#
# COMPACT_ATOMS: atom_id res chain seq x y z
N MET A 1 -27.70 -29.57 -10.01
CA MET A 1 -26.73 -28.62 -10.60
C MET A 1 -27.38 -27.27 -10.43
N ALA A 2 -26.93 -26.48 -9.45
CA ALA A 2 -27.48 -25.15 -9.21
C ALA A 2 -26.49 -24.14 -9.80
N ASP A 3 -26.84 -23.60 -10.95
CA ASP A 3 -26.12 -22.51 -11.58
C ASP A 3 -26.25 -21.27 -10.70
N THR A 4 -25.15 -20.92 -10.02
CA THR A 4 -25.02 -19.65 -9.31
C THR A 4 -24.35 -18.69 -10.27
N GLU A 5 -25.14 -17.96 -11.06
CA GLU A 5 -24.67 -16.76 -11.75
C GLU A 5 -24.32 -15.72 -10.68
N SER A 6 -23.03 -15.61 -10.36
CA SER A 6 -22.49 -14.42 -9.72
C SER A 6 -22.38 -13.35 -10.80
N THR A 7 -23.32 -12.42 -10.79
CA THR A 7 -23.22 -11.19 -11.58
C THR A 7 -22.05 -10.37 -11.05
N GLU A 8 -20.89 -10.48 -11.69
CA GLU A 8 -19.79 -9.54 -11.51
C GLU A 8 -20.24 -8.19 -12.08
N GLN A 9 -20.67 -7.29 -11.19
CA GLN A 9 -20.80 -5.89 -11.51
C GLN A 9 -19.40 -5.31 -11.67
N THR A 10 -18.93 -5.22 -12.92
CA THR A 10 -17.77 -4.42 -13.29
C THR A 10 -18.13 -2.95 -13.13
N GLU A 11 -18.09 -2.46 -11.89
CA GLU A 11 -18.04 -1.04 -11.58
C GLU A 11 -16.64 -0.54 -11.97
N ALA A 12 -16.56 0.59 -12.68
CA ALA A 12 -15.28 1.19 -13.05
C ALA A 12 -14.40 1.35 -11.80
N PRO A 13 -13.07 1.12 -11.90
CA PRO A 13 -12.21 1.20 -10.73
C PRO A 13 -12.34 2.58 -10.09
N ALA A 14 -12.77 2.61 -8.83
CA ALA A 14 -12.93 3.85 -8.09
C ALA A 14 -11.58 4.56 -8.04
N ALA A 15 -11.54 5.83 -8.43
CA ALA A 15 -10.31 6.61 -8.33
C ALA A 15 -9.86 6.72 -6.86
N PRO A 16 -8.55 6.75 -6.59
CA PRO A 16 -8.05 6.96 -5.24
C PRO A 16 -8.51 8.32 -4.70
N THR A 17 -8.93 8.34 -3.44
CA THR A 17 -9.36 9.55 -2.75
C THR A 17 -8.20 10.51 -2.53
N SER A 18 -8.51 11.80 -2.36
CA SER A 18 -7.52 12.84 -2.04
C SER A 18 -6.71 12.52 -0.77
N ARG A 19 -7.33 11.87 0.21
CA ARG A 19 -6.65 11.45 1.45
C ARG A 19 -5.63 10.34 1.20
N GLN A 20 -5.96 9.36 0.36
CA GLN A 20 -5.04 8.27 0.00
C GLN A 20 -3.85 8.82 -0.79
N LEU A 21 -4.11 9.70 -1.76
CA LEU A 21 -3.04 10.40 -2.51
C LEU A 21 -2.16 11.25 -1.60
N ALA A 22 -2.76 12.02 -0.67
CA ALA A 22 -2.00 12.84 0.27
C ALA A 22 -1.12 11.99 1.20
N ALA A 23 -1.62 10.85 1.68
CA ALA A 23 -0.85 9.92 2.51
C ALA A 23 0.37 9.35 1.76
N ALA A 24 0.17 8.89 0.52
CA ALA A 24 1.25 8.37 -0.32
C ALA A 24 2.29 9.45 -0.65
N ARG A 25 1.87 10.65 -1.06
CA ARG A 25 2.80 11.77 -1.32
C ARG A 25 3.58 12.18 -0.08
N ALA A 26 2.91 12.24 1.08
CA ALA A 26 3.58 12.56 2.35
C ALA A 26 4.63 11.51 2.72
N PHE A 27 4.33 10.23 2.49
CA PHE A 27 5.29 9.14 2.71
C PHE A 27 6.53 9.30 1.83
N VAL A 28 6.36 9.48 0.51
CA VAL A 28 7.46 9.69 -0.43
C VAL A 28 8.31 10.91 -0.03
N ALA A 29 7.67 12.02 0.34
CA ALA A 29 8.37 13.22 0.79
C ALA A 29 9.17 13.01 2.08
N GLN A 30 8.70 12.14 2.98
CA GLN A 30 9.36 11.87 4.26
C GLN A 30 10.49 10.85 4.16
N HIS A 31 10.37 9.86 3.27
CA HIS A 31 11.21 8.66 3.26
C HIS A 31 12.11 8.53 2.02
N GLY A 32 12.09 9.53 1.14
CA GLY A 32 13.00 9.65 0.00
C GLY A 32 12.52 8.95 -1.28
N LYS A 33 13.33 9.10 -2.33
CA LYS A 33 13.00 8.72 -3.72
C LYS A 33 14.06 7.76 -4.30
N PRO A 34 13.68 6.80 -5.16
CA PRO A 34 12.30 6.38 -5.39
C PRO A 34 11.79 5.55 -4.20
N SER A 35 10.50 5.70 -3.91
CA SER A 35 9.78 4.78 -3.02
C SER A 35 9.06 3.73 -3.86
N LYS A 36 8.73 2.58 -3.27
CA LYS A 36 7.99 1.51 -3.95
C LYS A 36 6.59 1.33 -3.35
N GLY A 37 5.61 1.01 -4.18
CA GLY A 37 4.25 0.67 -3.79
C GLY A 37 3.91 -0.76 -4.19
N VAL A 38 3.61 -1.61 -3.21
CA VAL A 38 3.20 -3.00 -3.44
C VAL A 38 1.71 -3.15 -3.16
N VAL A 39 0.94 -3.50 -4.19
CA VAL A 39 -0.53 -3.62 -4.10
C VAL A 39 -0.93 -5.07 -3.83
N GLU A 40 -1.61 -5.31 -2.71
CA GLU A 40 -2.02 -6.65 -2.27
C GLU A 40 -3.50 -6.69 -1.91
N ARG A 41 -4.26 -7.63 -2.49
CA ARG A 41 -5.68 -7.82 -2.15
C ARG A 41 -5.82 -8.36 -0.73
N ILE A 42 -6.67 -7.73 0.09
CA ILE A 42 -6.93 -8.11 1.49
C ILE A 42 -8.34 -8.71 1.67
N GLY A 43 -8.81 -9.43 0.66
CA GLY A 43 -10.15 -10.00 0.61
C GLY A 43 -11.23 -8.95 0.32
N ARG A 44 -12.40 -9.06 0.98
CA ARG A 44 -13.55 -8.17 0.74
C ARG A 44 -13.34 -6.73 1.20
N ALA A 45 -12.32 -6.48 2.03
CA ALA A 45 -11.99 -5.14 2.50
C ALA A 45 -11.32 -4.28 1.42
N GLY A 46 -10.91 -4.88 0.30
CA GLY A 46 -10.27 -4.19 -0.83
C GLY A 46 -8.82 -4.60 -1.00
N ALA A 47 -7.95 -3.62 -1.21
CA ALA A 47 -6.51 -3.84 -1.31
C ALA A 47 -5.72 -2.92 -0.39
N ARG A 48 -4.49 -3.33 -0.13
CA ARG A 48 -3.51 -2.62 0.65
C ARG A 48 -2.35 -2.24 -0.28
N VAL A 49 -1.97 -0.97 -0.26
CA VAL A 49 -0.76 -0.48 -0.91
C VAL A 49 0.30 -0.29 0.17
N VAL A 50 1.23 -1.23 0.25
CA VAL A 50 2.38 -1.12 1.16
C VAL A 50 3.43 -0.22 0.51
N LEU A 51 3.79 0.85 1.20
CA LEU A 51 4.80 1.80 0.75
C LEU A 51 6.15 1.44 1.36
N VAL A 52 7.19 1.33 0.54
CA VAL A 52 8.57 1.05 0.95
C VAL A 52 9.42 2.26 0.61
N GLY A 53 9.94 2.93 1.62
CA GLY A 53 10.78 4.12 1.48
C GLY A 53 12.21 3.76 1.06
N ALA A 54 12.92 4.71 0.47
CA ALA A 54 14.35 4.56 0.16
C ALA A 54 15.22 4.39 1.42
N ASP A 55 14.75 4.88 2.56
CA ASP A 55 15.34 4.70 3.90
C ASP A 55 14.94 3.37 4.58
N GLY A 56 14.15 2.54 3.91
CA GLY A 56 13.63 1.26 4.40
C GLY A 56 12.44 1.37 5.34
N ALA A 57 11.84 2.55 5.50
CA ALA A 57 10.58 2.69 6.22
C ALA A 57 9.43 1.98 5.49
N LEU A 58 8.40 1.61 6.25
CA LEU A 58 7.16 1.04 5.73
C LEU A 58 5.97 1.93 6.08
N GLY A 59 5.11 2.15 5.10
CA GLY A 59 3.83 2.83 5.20
C GLY A 59 2.70 1.96 4.64
N ASP A 60 1.46 2.35 4.91
CA ASP A 60 0.29 1.59 4.49
C ASP A 60 -0.86 2.50 4.06
N VAL A 61 -1.46 2.21 2.90
CA VAL A 61 -2.67 2.85 2.42
C VAL A 61 -3.68 1.78 2.01
N VAL A 62 -4.87 1.78 2.61
CA VAL A 62 -5.95 0.87 2.25
C VAL A 62 -6.86 1.53 1.22
N VAL A 63 -7.18 0.80 0.16
CA VAL A 63 -8.00 1.21 -0.98
C VAL A 63 -9.13 0.20 -1.25
N PRO A 64 -10.24 0.61 -1.89
CA PRO A 64 -11.39 -0.27 -2.13
C PRO A 64 -11.09 -1.49 -3.01
N SER A 65 -10.07 -1.43 -3.88
CA SER A 65 -9.73 -2.51 -4.80
C SER A 65 -8.26 -2.45 -5.24
N PRO A 66 -7.67 -3.55 -5.76
CA PRO A 66 -6.30 -3.53 -6.32
C PRO A 66 -6.15 -2.51 -7.44
N GLU A 67 -7.16 -2.37 -8.30
CA GLU A 67 -7.16 -1.44 -9.42
C GLU A 67 -7.12 0.02 -8.92
N THR A 68 -7.79 0.31 -7.80
CA THR A 68 -7.66 1.62 -7.12
C THR A 68 -6.24 1.84 -6.58
N GLY A 69 -5.58 0.77 -6.14
CA GLY A 69 -4.21 0.78 -5.62
C GLY A 69 -3.17 1.01 -6.71
N GLU A 70 -3.33 0.35 -7.86
CA GLU A 70 -2.53 0.57 -9.07
C GLU A 70 -2.67 2.03 -9.52
N ALA A 71 -3.91 2.54 -9.62
CA ALA A 71 -4.16 3.93 -9.95
C ALA A 71 -3.55 4.92 -8.93
N LEU A 72 -3.47 4.56 -7.65
CA LEU A 72 -2.79 5.36 -6.63
C LEU A 72 -1.28 5.41 -6.87
N VAL A 73 -0.66 4.27 -7.18
CA VAL A 73 0.78 4.20 -7.47
C VAL A 73 1.11 5.04 -8.71
N GLU A 74 0.33 4.90 -9.78
CA GLU A 74 0.53 5.68 -11.02
C GLU A 74 0.36 7.19 -10.81
N ALA A 75 -0.55 7.62 -9.93
CA ALA A 75 -0.84 9.03 -9.70
C ALA A 75 0.18 9.77 -8.81
N VAL A 76 1.10 9.04 -8.18
CA VAL A 76 2.07 9.58 -7.21
C VAL A 76 3.47 9.55 -7.83
N GLU A 77 4.05 10.73 -8.00
CA GLU A 77 5.42 10.89 -8.48
C GLU A 77 6.42 10.20 -7.54
N ASP A 78 7.45 9.56 -8.11
CA ASP A 78 8.49 8.80 -7.41
C ASP A 78 7.99 7.62 -6.56
N LEU A 79 6.78 7.12 -6.85
CA LEU A 79 6.26 5.88 -6.30
C LEU A 79 6.21 4.81 -7.39
N GLU A 80 7.15 3.87 -7.35
CA GLU A 80 7.27 2.81 -8.34
C GLU A 80 6.39 1.60 -7.98
N SER A 81 5.68 1.04 -8.96
CA SER A 81 4.98 -0.23 -8.78
C SER A 81 6.00 -1.35 -8.53
N ALA A 82 5.76 -2.14 -7.50
CA ALA A 82 6.63 -3.24 -7.11
C ALA A 82 5.84 -4.46 -6.64
N THR A 83 6.54 -5.59 -6.54
CA THR A 83 6.06 -6.82 -5.91
C THR A 83 6.98 -7.22 -4.78
N TRP A 84 6.57 -8.19 -3.96
CA TRP A 84 7.44 -8.76 -2.92
C TRP A 84 8.49 -9.69 -3.50
N ASP A 85 9.48 -9.11 -4.18
CA ASP A 85 10.70 -9.77 -4.60
C ASP A 85 11.83 -9.60 -3.57
N SER A 86 12.96 -10.27 -3.80
CA SER A 86 14.11 -10.21 -2.89
C SER A 86 14.64 -8.79 -2.73
N ALA A 87 14.64 -7.98 -3.79
CA ALA A 87 15.10 -6.60 -3.75
C ALA A 87 14.21 -5.71 -2.87
N THR A 88 12.90 -5.87 -2.96
CA THR A 88 11.91 -5.09 -2.21
C THR A 88 11.88 -5.50 -0.75
N VAL A 89 12.02 -6.80 -0.46
CA VAL A 89 12.19 -7.29 0.92
C VAL A 89 13.48 -6.76 1.55
N ASN A 90 14.60 -6.84 0.82
CA ASN A 90 15.91 -6.39 1.31
C ASN A 90 16.00 -4.86 1.50
N ALA A 91 15.13 -4.08 0.85
CA ALA A 91 15.07 -2.64 1.04
C ALA A 91 14.45 -2.25 2.40
N THR A 92 13.72 -3.15 3.07
CA THR A 92 13.02 -2.83 4.32
C THR A 92 13.96 -2.80 5.54
N ALA A 93 13.77 -1.82 6.42
CA ALA A 93 14.54 -1.65 7.66
C ALA A 93 13.67 -1.91 8.90
N ILE A 94 13.38 -3.19 9.20
CA ILE A 94 12.51 -3.58 10.33
C ILE A 94 13.31 -3.67 11.65
N GLY A 95 13.63 -2.49 12.19
CA GLY A 95 14.35 -2.33 13.46
C GLY A 95 13.47 -2.38 14.72
N ALA A 96 14.10 -2.22 15.90
CA ALA A 96 13.39 -2.19 17.18
C ALA A 96 12.42 -1.00 17.29
N GLU A 97 12.76 0.16 16.72
CA GLU A 97 11.86 1.32 16.67
C GLU A 97 10.61 1.02 15.84
N HIS A 98 10.80 0.46 14.64
CA HIS A 98 9.70 0.07 13.75
C HIS A 98 8.76 -0.91 14.46
N ARG A 99 9.32 -1.95 15.11
CA ARG A 99 8.53 -2.92 15.91
C ARG A 99 7.75 -2.27 17.05
N ARG A 100 8.35 -1.29 17.75
CA ARG A 100 7.64 -0.53 18.80
C ARG A 100 6.51 0.33 18.23
N ARG A 101 6.69 0.94 17.06
CA ARG A 101 5.63 1.68 16.36
C ARG A 101 4.47 0.75 15.99
N MET A 102 4.77 -0.42 15.44
CA MET A 102 3.77 -1.44 15.03
C MET A 102 2.99 -2.03 16.21
N ALA A 103 3.65 -2.26 17.36
CA ALA A 103 2.98 -2.76 18.55
C ALA A 103 2.07 -1.71 19.22
N GLY A 104 2.03 -0.50 18.67
CA GLY A 104 1.10 0.56 19.06
C GLY A 104 1.38 1.10 20.47
N PRO A 105 0.40 1.81 21.06
CA PRO A 105 0.56 2.46 22.36
C PRO A 105 0.94 1.51 23.51
N ARG A 106 0.64 0.22 23.37
CA ARG A 106 0.88 -0.79 24.42
C ARG A 106 2.36 -1.17 24.58
N ALA A 107 3.19 -0.97 23.57
CA ALA A 107 4.63 -1.24 23.65
C ALA A 107 5.46 -0.08 24.22
N ARG A 108 4.81 1.03 24.59
CA ARG A 108 5.45 2.20 25.21
C ARG A 108 5.35 2.20 26.75
N ARG A 109 4.77 1.15 27.34
CA ARG A 109 4.69 0.94 28.80
C ARG A 109 5.88 0.16 29.31
#